data_AF-A0A502E922-F1
#
_entry.id   AF-A0A502E922-F1
#
_cell.length_a   1.000
_cell.length_b   1.000
_cell.length_c   1.000
_cell.angle_alpha   90.00
_cell.angle_beta   90.00
_cell.angle_gamma   90.00
#
_symmetry.space_group_name_H-M   'P 1'
#
loop_
_entity.id
_entity.type
_entity.pdbx_description
1 polymer ?
#
loop_
_entity_poly.entity_id
_entity_poly.type
_entity_poly.pdbx_seq_one_letter_code
_entity_poly.pdbx_strand_id
1 'polypeptide(L)' 'MRTLHLRNVPDEVMERLERLARAASTSVTAVAIRELDAATRRVDNAALMATLPDLAIPTEAIVGSVDADRR' A
#
# COMPACT_ATOMS: atom_id res chain seq x y z
N MET A 1 -2.60 5.69 23.36
CA MET A 1 -3.06 5.76 21.95
C MET A 1 -3.34 7.22 21.61
N ARG A 2 -3.02 7.67 20.40
CA ARG A 2 -3.32 9.04 19.94
C ARG A 2 -4.58 9.03 19.08
N THR A 3 -5.38 10.07 19.16
CA THR A 3 -6.64 10.20 18.39
C THR A 3 -6.43 11.18 17.24
N LEU A 4 -6.84 10.79 16.04
CA LEU A 4 -6.86 11.64 14.84
C LEU A 4 -8.31 11.87 14.42
N HIS A 5 -8.72 13.12 14.28
CA HIS A 5 -10.05 13.49 13.78
C HIS A 5 -9.94 13.98 12.33
N LEU A 6 -10.48 13.19 11.41
CA LEU A 6 -10.62 13.60 10.01
C LEU A 6 -11.86 14.48 9.86
N ARG A 7 -11.73 15.61 9.17
CA ARG A 7 -12.83 16.53 8.84
C ARG A 7 -12.79 16.83 7.35
N ASN A 8 -13.94 17.20 6.79
CA ASN A 8 -14.10 17.53 5.38
C ASN A 8 -13.61 16.40 4.45
N VAL A 9 -13.94 15.15 4.80
CA VAL A 9 -13.60 14.01 3.95
C VAL A 9 -14.49 14.05 2.70
N PRO A 10 -13.92 14.03 1.48
CA PRO A 10 -14.71 14.02 0.25
C PRO A 10 -15.66 12.83 0.20
N ASP A 11 -16.87 13.02 -0.32
CA ASP A 11 -17.90 11.98 -0.37
C ASP A 11 -17.41 10.71 -1.09
N GLU A 12 -16.70 10.88 -2.21
CA GLU A 12 -16.10 9.77 -2.96
C GLU A 12 -15.07 8.95 -2.15
N VAL A 13 -14.40 9.56 -1.18
CA VAL A 13 -13.47 8.86 -0.28
C VAL A 13 -14.27 8.08 0.75
N MET A 14 -15.32 8.69 1.32
CA MET A 14 -16.22 8.00 2.25
C MET A 14 -16.89 6.78 1.61
N GLU A 15 -17.43 6.92 0.40
CA GLU A 15 -18.05 5.82 -0.35
C GLU A 15 -17.08 4.65 -0.57
N ARG A 16 -15.83 4.95 -0.94
CA ARG A 16 -14.78 3.94 -1.11
C ARG A 16 -14.48 3.23 0.22
N LEU A 17 -14.33 3.98 1.30
CA LEU A 17 -14.08 3.40 2.63
C LEU A 17 -15.24 2.52 3.11
N GLU A 18 -16.49 2.92 2.86
CA GLU A 18 -17.65 2.10 3.20
C GLU A 18 -17.72 0.81 2.39
N ARG A 19 -17.41 0.85 1.09
CA ARG A 19 -17.34 -0.37 0.26
C ARG A 19 -16.30 -1.35 0.80
N LEU A 20 -15.12 -0.84 1.17
CA LEU A 20 -14.06 -1.64 1.77
C LEU A 20 -14.46 -2.20 3.15
N ALA A 21 -15.16 -1.40 3.96
CA ALA A 21 -15.63 -1.81 5.28
C ALA A 21 -16.69 -2.93 5.19
N ARG A 22 -17.64 -2.79 4.25
CA ARG A 22 -18.64 -3.82 3.92
C ARG A 22 -17.97 -5.12 3.49
N ALA A 23 -17.01 -5.05 2.57
CA ALA A 23 -16.29 -6.23 2.06
C ALA A 23 -15.49 -6.95 3.14
N ALA A 24 -14.94 -6.21 4.11
CA ALA A 24 -14.14 -6.76 5.20
C ALA A 24 -14.94 -7.01 6.50
N SER A 25 -16.26 -6.89 6.47
CA SER A 25 -17.15 -7.02 7.64
C SER A 25 -16.66 -6.27 8.88
N THR A 26 -16.16 -5.04 8.68
CA THR A 26 -15.53 -4.22 9.73
C THR A 26 -16.04 -2.78 9.66
N SER A 27 -15.61 -1.93 10.60
CA SER A 27 -16.02 -0.53 10.63
C SER A 27 -15.23 0.34 9.65
N VAL A 28 -15.83 1.42 9.17
CA VAL A 28 -15.17 2.44 8.34
C VAL A 28 -13.94 3.01 9.04
N THR A 29 -14.02 3.24 10.35
CA THR A 29 -12.88 3.71 11.15
C THR A 29 -11.74 2.69 11.18
N ALA A 30 -12.04 1.39 11.32
CA ALA A 30 -11.02 0.35 11.28
C ALA A 30 -10.33 0.26 9.91
N VAL A 31 -11.10 0.39 8.82
CA VAL A 31 -10.55 0.51 7.47
C VAL A 31 -9.67 1.74 7.35
N ALA A 32 -10.15 2.93 7.76
CA ALA A 32 -9.39 4.16 7.66
C ALA A 32 -8.06 4.09 8.42
N ILE A 33 -8.04 3.52 9.63
CA ILE A 33 -6.80 3.30 10.40
C ILE A 33 -5.85 2.37 9.65
N ARG A 34 -6.36 1.25 9.11
CA ARG A 34 -5.56 0.28 8.36
C ARG A 34 -4.95 0.91 7.10
N GLU A 35 -5.74 1.68 6.35
CA GLU A 35 -5.25 2.33 5.14
C GLU A 35 -4.24 3.45 5.47
N LEU A 36 -4.45 4.19 6.55
CA LEU A 36 -3.48 5.17 7.04
C LEU A 36 -2.16 4.50 7.43
N ASP A 37 -2.19 3.38 8.17
CA ASP A 37 -1.00 2.60 8.51
C ASP A 37 -0.28 2.08 7.26
N ALA A 38 -1.03 1.55 6.29
CA ALA A 38 -0.46 1.09 5.04
C ALA A 38 0.16 2.24 4.22
N ALA A 39 -0.44 3.43 4.24
CA ALA A 39 0.09 4.61 3.55
C ALA A 39 1.36 5.13 4.22
N THR A 40 1.41 5.19 5.56
CA THR A 40 2.58 5.67 6.29
C THR A 40 3.77 4.73 6.16
N ARG A 41 3.56 3.40 6.15
CA ARG A 41 4.65 2.43 5.91
C ARG A 41 5.37 2.66 4.59
N ARG A 42 4.65 3.14 3.56
CA ARG A 42 5.24 3.39 2.23
C ARG A 42 6.14 4.62 2.20
N VAL A 43 6.00 5.54 3.15
CA VAL A 43 6.83 6.76 3.21
C VAL A 43 8.31 6.40 3.35
N ASP A 44 8.60 5.37 4.13
CA ASP A 44 9.97 4.93 4.37
C ASP A 44 10.49 3.97 3.30
N ASN A 45 9.64 3.50 2.37
CA ASN A 45 10.05 2.54 1.35
C ASN A 45 11.15 3.10 0.45
N ALA A 46 11.10 4.38 0.08
CA ALA A 46 12.14 4.98 -0.75
C ALA A 46 13.50 4.99 -0.03
N ALA A 47 13.51 5.33 1.26
CA ALA A 47 14.71 5.30 2.08
C ALA A 47 15.22 3.86 2.29
N LEU A 48 14.33 2.91 2.56
CA LEU A 48 14.67 1.49 2.69
C LEU A 48 15.22 0.91 1.38
N MET A 49 14.60 1.22 0.24
CA MET A 49 15.08 0.82 -1.09
C MET A 49 16.49 1.35 -1.34
N ALA A 50 16.80 2.58 -0.92
CA ALA A 50 18.14 3.16 -1.05
C ALA A 50 19.19 2.47 -0.16
N THR A 51 18.80 1.73 0.87
CA THR A 51 19.73 0.92 1.70
C THR A 51 20.02 -0.46 1.14
N LEU A 52 19.29 -0.91 0.11
CA LEU A 52 19.51 -2.23 -0.45
C LEU A 52 20.83 -2.28 -1.22
N PRO A 53 21.59 -3.38 -1.12
CA PRO A 53 22.80 -3.56 -1.90
C PRO A 53 22.45 -3.72 -3.38
N ASP A 54 23.25 -3.08 -4.23
CA ASP A 54 23.20 -3.37 -5.66
C ASP A 54 23.76 -4.77 -5.91
N LEU A 55 22.91 -5.65 -6.45
CA LEU A 55 23.26 -7.04 -6.77
C LEU A 55 23.89 -7.17 -8.18
N ALA A 56 24.01 -6.07 -8.92
CA ALA A 56 24.50 -6.02 -10.29
C ALA A 56 23.75 -6.98 -11.24
N ILE A 57 22.46 -7.18 -11.00
CA ILE A 57 21.60 -8.04 -11.84
C ILE A 57 21.13 -7.22 -13.05
N PRO A 58 21.52 -7.59 -14.28
CA PRO A 58 21.06 -6.89 -15.47
C PRO A 58 19.57 -7.12 -15.72
N THR A 59 18.87 -6.09 -16.19
CA THR A 59 17.42 -6.14 -16.48
C THR A 59 17.07 -7.27 -17.45
N GLU A 60 17.96 -7.54 -18.41
CA GLU A 60 17.80 -8.57 -19.43
C GLU A 60 17.72 -9.98 -18.82
N ALA A 61 18.44 -10.24 -17.73
CA ALA A 61 18.39 -11.52 -17.02
C ALA A 61 17.04 -11.71 -16.31
N ILE A 62 16.47 -10.63 -15.75
CA ILE A 62 15.15 -10.65 -15.10
C ILE A 62 14.06 -10.94 -16.13
N VAL A 63 14.07 -10.21 -17.26
CA VAL A 63 13.10 -10.41 -18.35
C VAL A 63 13.20 -11.82 -18.90
N GLY A 64 14.42 -12.32 -19.13
CA GLY A 64 14.64 -13.69 -19.60
C GLY A 64 14.06 -14.76 -18.67
N SER A 65 14.16 -14.57 -17.36
CA SER A 65 13.58 -15.49 -16.37
C SER A 65 12.05 -15.48 -16.40
N VAL A 66 11.43 -14.29 -16.46
CA VAL A 66 9.97 -14.16 -16.49
C VAL A 66 9.38 -14.77 -17.76
N ASP A 67 10.04 -14.58 -18.90
CA ASP A 67 9.60 -15.16 -20.18
C ASP A 67 9.77 -16.68 -20.23
N ALA A 68 10.78 -17.22 -19.53
CA ALA A 68 10.96 -18.67 -19.41
C ALA A 68 9.85 -19.33 -18.59
N ASP A 69 9.42 -18.72 -17.48
CA ASP A 69 8.34 -19.23 -16.60
C ASP A 69 6.94 -19.15 -17.23
N ARG A 70 6.76 -18.32 -18.26
CA ARG A 70 5.48 -18.18 -18.98
C ARG A 70 5.23 -19.26 -20.05
N ARG A 71 6.22 -20.10 -20.35
CA ARG A 71 6.13 -21.19 -21.34
C ARG A 71 5.82 -22.52 -20.69
#